data_AF-X1UAP6-F1
#
_entry.id   AF-X1UAP6-F1
#
_cell.length_a   1.000
_cell.length_b   1.000
_cell.length_c   1.000
_cell.angle_alpha   90.00
_cell.angle_beta   90.00
_cell.angle_gamma   90.00
#
_symmetry.space_group_name_H-M   'P 1'
#
loop_
_entity.id
_entity.type
_entity.pdbx_description
1 polymer ?
#
loop_
_entity_poly.entity_id
_entity_poly.type
_entity_poly.pdbx_seq_one_letter_code
_entity_poly.pdbx_strand_id
1 'polypeptide(L)'
;STFCDGVCADTISNAILTGELQIAFPCLGDRRFAMATDTDLIASIPMGIIDDIIEGMEKTHRAGTRYPIPYQMSSPEFFVKLKKQLEKAKKK
;
A
#
# COMPACT_ATOMS: atom_id res chain seq x y z
N SER A 1 6.45 -6.61 -24.45
CA SER A 1 7.35 -6.37 -23.31
C SER A 1 8.02 -7.67 -22.96
N THR A 2 9.33 -7.64 -22.78
CA THR A 2 10.12 -8.79 -22.32
C THR A 2 9.80 -8.97 -20.83
N PHE A 3 9.33 -10.16 -20.47
CA PHE A 3 8.95 -10.51 -19.10
C PHE A 3 10.08 -10.12 -18.12
N CYS A 4 9.79 -9.18 -17.20
CA CYS A 4 10.71 -8.71 -16.14
C CYS A 4 12.00 -7.99 -16.56
N ASP A 5 12.04 -7.34 -17.73
CA ASP A 5 13.11 -6.39 -18.08
C ASP A 5 12.55 -4.98 -18.32
N GLY A 6 13.30 -3.95 -17.92
CA GLY A 6 12.91 -2.55 -18.15
C GLY A 6 11.60 -2.10 -17.46
N VAL A 7 11.21 -2.73 -16.34
CA VAL A 7 9.93 -2.45 -15.64
C VAL A 7 9.72 -0.96 -15.32
N CYS A 8 10.79 -0.23 -15.01
CA CYS A 8 10.72 1.21 -14.78
C CYS A 8 10.26 1.97 -16.04
N ALA A 9 10.75 1.61 -17.22
CA ALA A 9 10.35 2.26 -18.47
C ALA A 9 8.90 1.91 -18.84
N ASP A 10 8.52 0.63 -18.73
CA ASP A 10 7.20 0.17 -19.12
C ASP A 10 6.10 0.72 -18.18
N THR A 11 6.28 0.60 -16.87
CA THR A 11 5.22 1.00 -15.91
C THR A 11 5.05 2.51 -15.82
N ILE A 12 6.14 3.28 -15.85
CA ILE A 12 6.07 4.75 -15.78
C ILE A 12 5.48 5.30 -17.08
N SER A 13 5.98 4.85 -18.23
CA SER A 13 5.50 5.38 -19.53
C SER A 13 4.04 5.04 -19.76
N ASN A 14 3.61 3.80 -19.47
CA ASN A 14 2.21 3.44 -19.63
C ASN A 14 1.32 4.20 -18.65
N ALA A 15 1.70 4.37 -17.39
CA ALA A 15 0.91 5.16 -16.43
C ALA A 15 0.71 6.61 -16.91
N ILE A 16 1.72 7.22 -17.51
CA ILE A 16 1.63 8.58 -18.08
C ILE A 16 0.73 8.60 -19.32
N LEU A 17 0.87 7.62 -20.22
CA LEU A 17 0.16 7.59 -21.50
C LEU A 17 -1.32 7.21 -21.35
N THR A 18 -1.63 6.23 -20.49
CA THR A 18 -2.99 5.73 -20.30
C THR A 18 -3.73 6.46 -19.19
N GLY A 19 -3.02 7.05 -18.24
CA GLY A 19 -3.62 7.59 -17.02
C GLY A 19 -4.15 6.49 -16.08
N GLU A 20 -3.79 5.23 -16.31
CA GLU A 20 -4.22 4.08 -15.53
C GLU A 20 -3.11 3.54 -14.62
N LEU A 21 -3.49 2.95 -13.49
CA LEU A 21 -2.57 2.27 -12.58
C LEU A 21 -1.85 1.13 -13.29
N GLN A 22 -0.52 1.10 -13.21
CA GLN A 22 0.30 0.01 -13.75
C GLN A 22 0.87 -0.83 -12.61
N ILE A 23 0.79 -2.16 -12.74
CA ILE A 23 1.35 -3.13 -11.78
C ILE A 23 2.26 -4.09 -12.54
N ALA A 24 3.44 -4.34 -12.00
CA ALA A 24 4.40 -5.28 -12.57
C ALA A 24 5.15 -6.05 -11.48
N PHE A 25 5.67 -7.23 -11.86
CA PHE A 25 6.67 -7.92 -11.04
C PHE A 25 7.99 -7.15 -11.07
N PRO A 26 8.75 -7.12 -9.96
CA PRO A 26 10.06 -6.48 -9.92
C PRO A 26 10.97 -7.03 -11.02
N CYS A 27 11.82 -6.18 -11.61
CA CYS A 27 12.92 -6.58 -12.49
C CYS A 27 14.25 -6.69 -11.73
N LEU A 28 15.35 -6.93 -12.45
CA LEU A 28 16.69 -6.94 -11.85
C LEU A 28 17.07 -5.58 -11.24
N GLY A 29 16.68 -4.49 -11.90
CA GLY A 29 16.93 -3.13 -11.42
C GLY A 29 16.23 -2.85 -10.09
N ASP A 30 14.94 -3.19 -9.99
CA ASP A 30 14.16 -2.98 -8.77
C ASP A 30 14.73 -3.78 -7.59
N ARG A 31 15.12 -5.05 -7.84
CA ARG A 31 15.77 -5.89 -6.82
C ARG A 31 17.09 -5.32 -6.32
N ARG A 32 17.90 -4.75 -7.23
CA ARG A 32 19.23 -4.22 -6.89
C ARG A 32 19.19 -2.83 -6.26
N PHE A 33 18.33 -1.94 -6.76
CA PHE A 33 18.36 -0.52 -6.42
C PHE A 33 17.21 -0.10 -5.51
N ALA A 34 16.04 -0.70 -5.65
CA ALA A 34 14.88 -0.43 -4.78
C ALA A 34 14.73 -1.45 -3.64
N MET A 35 15.63 -2.45 -3.58
CA MET A 35 15.59 -3.57 -2.62
C MET A 35 14.26 -4.34 -2.65
N ALA A 36 13.58 -4.34 -3.80
CA ALA A 36 12.36 -5.12 -3.98
C ALA A 36 12.67 -6.62 -3.84
N THR A 37 11.81 -7.34 -3.14
CA THR A 37 11.89 -8.79 -2.95
C THR A 37 10.94 -9.52 -3.89
N ASP A 38 11.03 -10.85 -3.95
CA ASP A 38 10.14 -11.64 -4.81
C ASP A 38 8.68 -11.65 -4.33
N THR A 39 8.43 -11.20 -3.10
CA THR A 39 7.09 -11.00 -2.55
C THR A 39 6.53 -9.60 -2.80
N ASP A 40 7.35 -8.71 -3.37
CA ASP A 40 6.94 -7.33 -3.66
C ASP A 40 6.38 -7.18 -5.08
N LEU A 41 5.61 -6.12 -5.27
CA LEU A 41 5.10 -5.68 -6.56
C LEU A 41 5.52 -4.23 -6.77
N ILE A 42 5.72 -3.86 -8.04
CA ILE A 42 5.96 -2.47 -8.44
C ILE A 42 4.65 -1.89 -8.94
N ALA A 43 4.26 -0.73 -8.39
CA ALA A 43 3.08 0.00 -8.79
C ALA A 43 3.46 1.43 -9.23
N SER A 44 3.00 1.84 -10.41
CA SER A 44 3.08 3.23 -10.87
C SER A 44 1.70 3.85 -10.83
N ILE A 45 1.54 4.86 -9.97
CA ILE A 45 0.29 5.57 -9.74
C ILE A 45 0.31 6.87 -10.57
N PRO A 46 -0.58 7.03 -11.55
CA PRO A 46 -0.72 8.29 -12.27
C PRO A 46 -1.34 9.38 -11.38
N MET A 47 -0.94 10.63 -11.60
CA MET A 47 -1.37 11.75 -10.77
C MET A 47 -2.89 11.96 -10.79
N GLY A 48 -3.56 11.64 -11.90
CA GLY A 48 -5.00 11.85 -12.05
C GLY A 48 -5.90 11.03 -11.11
N ILE A 49 -5.39 9.95 -10.51
CA ILE A 49 -6.16 9.08 -9.60
C ILE A 49 -5.63 9.12 -8.16
N ILE A 50 -4.64 9.96 -7.87
CA ILE A 50 -3.95 9.92 -6.56
C ILE A 50 -4.88 10.35 -5.43
N ASP A 51 -5.75 11.33 -5.68
CA ASP A 51 -6.68 11.84 -4.67
C ASP A 51 -7.71 10.78 -4.27
N ASP A 52 -8.22 10.00 -5.24
CA ASP A 52 -9.13 8.88 -4.99
C ASP A 52 -8.46 7.79 -4.14
N ILE A 53 -7.19 7.50 -4.41
CA ILE A 53 -6.40 6.53 -3.63
C ILE A 53 -6.22 7.03 -2.20
N ILE A 54 -5.87 8.31 -2.01
CA ILE A 54 -5.72 8.92 -0.68
C ILE A 54 -7.05 8.88 0.08
N GLU A 55 -8.16 9.24 -0.56
CA GLU A 55 -9.47 9.19 0.06
C GLU A 55 -9.85 7.75 0.48
N GLY A 56 -9.57 6.76 -0.38
CA GLY A 56 -9.74 5.35 -0.05
C GLY A 56 -8.90 4.91 1.15
N MET A 57 -7.63 5.32 1.21
CA MET A 57 -6.74 5.05 2.34
C MET A 57 -7.23 5.71 3.63
N GLU A 58 -7.79 6.92 3.58
CA GLU A 58 -8.40 7.55 4.75
C GLU A 58 -9.65 6.82 5.23
N LYS A 59 -10.53 6.41 4.30
CA LYS A 59 -11.76 5.67 4.62
C LYS A 59 -11.44 4.33 5.27
N THR A 60 -10.47 3.57 4.75
CA THR A 60 -10.03 2.30 5.35
C THR A 60 -9.46 2.51 6.76
N HIS A 61 -8.69 3.57 6.97
CA HIS A 61 -8.19 3.95 8.29
C HIS A 61 -9.33 4.24 9.28
N ARG A 62 -10.34 5.03 8.87
CA ARG A 62 -11.51 5.35 9.70
C ARG A 62 -12.35 4.11 10.02
N ALA A 63 -12.42 3.16 9.09
CA ALA A 63 -13.09 1.87 9.28
C ALA A 63 -12.34 0.91 10.22
N GLY A 64 -11.10 1.24 10.62
CA GLY A 64 -10.30 0.47 11.56
C GLY A 64 -9.20 -0.40 10.92
N THR A 65 -9.18 -0.50 9.59
CA THR A 65 -8.10 -1.19 8.85
C THR A 65 -7.04 -0.17 8.46
N ARG A 66 -6.07 0.04 9.36
CA ARG A 66 -4.97 0.97 9.13
C ARG A 66 -3.88 0.31 8.28
N TYR A 67 -3.49 0.98 7.20
CA TYR A 67 -2.26 0.67 6.45
C TYR A 67 -1.10 1.57 6.92
N PRO A 68 0.14 1.05 7.02
CA PRO A 68 0.53 -0.35 6.92
C PRO A 68 -0.09 -1.19 8.05
N ILE A 69 -0.54 -2.41 7.72
CA ILE A 69 -1.13 -3.31 8.71
C ILE A 69 -0.03 -3.71 9.70
N PRO A 70 -0.23 -3.49 11.01
CA PRO A 70 0.77 -3.87 11.99
C PRO A 70 0.93 -5.39 12.00
N TYR A 71 2.13 -5.87 11.69
CA TYR A 71 2.51 -7.29 11.79
C TYR A 71 2.62 -7.78 13.24
N GLN A 72 2.68 -6.85 14.20
CA GLN A 72 2.80 -7.18 15.60
C GLN A 72 1.51 -7.87 16.06
N MET A 73 1.61 -9.17 16.36
CA MET A 73 0.68 -9.83 17.27
C MET A 73 0.46 -8.87 18.43
N SER A 74 -0.78 -8.43 18.56
CA SER A 74 -1.34 -7.62 19.64
C SER A 74 -0.50 -7.72 20.91
N SER A 75 0.41 -6.75 21.10
CA SER A 75 1.10 -6.60 22.38
C SER A 75 0.04 -6.55 23.49
N PRO A 76 0.30 -7.07 24.70
CA PRO A 76 -0.65 -6.98 25.82
C PRO A 76 -1.20 -5.55 26.02
N GLU A 77 -0.40 -4.53 25.70
CA GLU A 77 -0.82 -3.13 25.73
C GLU A 77 -1.97 -2.78 24.77
N PHE A 78 -2.03 -3.42 23.60
CA PHE A 78 -3.11 -3.24 22.63
C PHE A 78 -4.46 -3.64 23.26
N PHE A 79 -4.52 -4.80 23.91
CA PHE A 79 -5.73 -5.28 24.57
C PHE A 79 -6.12 -4.42 25.77
N VAL A 80 -5.15 -3.90 26.54
CA VAL A 80 -5.42 -3.00 27.67
C VAL A 80 -5.96 -1.65 27.17
N LYS A 81 -5.38 -1.08 26.10
CA LYS A 81 -5.88 0.17 25.50
C LYS A 81 -7.25 -0.03 24.85
N LEU A 82 -7.44 -1.14 24.14
CA LEU A 82 -8.72 -1.50 23.52
C LEU A 82 -9.81 -1.68 24.58
N LYS A 83 -9.53 -2.39 25.68
CA LYS A 83 -10.48 -2.54 26.80
C LYS A 83 -10.90 -1.18 27.37
N LYS A 84 -9.96 -0.25 27.58
CA LYS A 84 -10.27 1.12 28.03
C LYS A 84 -11.13 1.90 27.03
N GLN A 85 -10.90 1.72 25.73
CA GLN A 85 -11.71 2.35 24.68
C GLN A 85 -13.13 1.75 24.63
N LEU A 86 -13.26 0.43 24.75
CA LEU A 86 -14.54 -0.29 24.76
C LEU A 86 -15.40 0.09 25.99
N GLU A 87 -14.79 0.18 27.17
CA GLU A 87 -15.48 0.63 28.39
C GLU A 87 -15.95 2.09 28.29
N LYS A 88 -15.19 2.96 27.61
CA LYS A 88 -15.62 4.33 27.32
C LYS A 88 -16.79 4.37 26.34
N ALA A 89 -16.78 3.53 25.32
CA ALA A 89 -17.85 3.45 24.34
C ALA A 89 -19.16 2.90 24.93
N LYS A 90 -19.08 1.94 25.86
CA LYS A 90 -20.25 1.42 26.59
C LYS A 90 -20.89 2.40 27.57
N LYS A 91 -20.15 3.41 28.02
CA LYS A 91 -20.63 4.44 28.96
C LYS A 91 -21.28 5.63 28.27
N LYS A 92 -21.31 5.65 26.94
CA LYS A 92 -21.91 6.69 26.12
C LYS A 92 -23.13 6.12 25.40
#